data_AF-D3D1A1-F1
#
_entry.id   AF-D3D1A1-F1
#
_cell.length_a   1.000
_cell.length_b   1.000
_cell.length_c   1.000
_cell.angle_alpha   90.00
_cell.angle_beta   90.00
_cell.angle_gamma   90.00
#
_symmetry.space_group_name_H-M   'P 1'
#
loop_
_entity.id
_entity.type
_entity.pdbx_description
1 polymer ?
#
loop_
_entity_poly.entity_id
_entity_poly.type
_entity_poly.pdbx_seq_one_letter_code
_entity_poly.pdbx_strand_id
1 'polypeptide(L)'
;MNGETKQSYTMLGLHVGADWSVLCHTYPGRAPILVVDAGRVSLSVSALEREPDTRHVDFAYKLLAAVNDYLIAYEKYQFESQEAADAVVPDDVTGSRAA
;
A
#
# COMPACT_ATOMS: atom_id res chain seq x y z
N MET A 1 -35.28 6.76 -30.11
CA MET A 1 -34.24 7.41 -29.30
C MET A 1 -33.69 6.36 -28.35
N ASN A 2 -32.63 5.67 -28.75
CA ASN A 2 -31.98 4.66 -27.90
C ASN A 2 -30.99 5.40 -27.00
N GLY A 3 -31.35 5.60 -25.74
CA GLY A 3 -30.44 6.12 -24.73
C GLY A 3 -29.42 5.04 -24.37
N GLU A 4 -28.30 5.00 -25.09
CA GLU A 4 -27.13 4.26 -24.60
C GLU A 4 -26.72 4.88 -23.27
N THR A 5 -26.93 4.15 -22.19
CA THR A 5 -26.42 4.50 -20.86
C THR A 5 -24.90 4.50 -20.94
N LYS A 6 -24.33 5.69 -21.07
CA LYS A 6 -22.89 5.90 -21.10
C LYS A 6 -22.30 5.34 -19.80
N GLN A 7 -21.61 4.21 -19.88
CA GLN A 7 -20.99 3.58 -18.71
C GLN A 7 -19.93 4.53 -18.16
N SER A 8 -20.12 4.99 -16.93
CA SER A 8 -19.16 5.81 -16.19
C SER A 8 -18.24 4.90 -15.38
N TYR A 9 -16.93 5.08 -15.51
CA TYR A 9 -15.95 4.40 -14.65
C TYR A 9 -15.17 5.44 -13.86
N THR A 10 -14.66 5.07 -12.69
CA THR A 10 -13.82 5.94 -11.83
C THR A 10 -12.56 5.18 -11.47
N MET A 11 -11.42 5.87 -11.63
CA MET A 11 -10.08 5.35 -11.34
C MET A 11 -9.45 6.21 -10.25
N LEU A 12 -9.15 5.59 -9.11
CA LEU A 12 -8.33 6.18 -8.06
C LEU A 12 -6.99 5.45 -8.06
N GLY A 13 -5.90 6.19 -8.25
CA GLY A 13 -4.55 5.66 -8.26
C GLY A 13 -3.62 6.44 -7.34
N LEU A 14 -2.90 5.74 -6.47
CA LEU A 14 -1.86 6.30 -5.62
C LEU A 14 -0.50 5.75 -6.09
N HIS A 15 0.39 6.65 -6.54
CA HIS A 15 1.76 6.31 -6.92
C HIS A 15 2.69 6.65 -5.76
N VAL A 16 3.54 5.69 -5.35
CA VAL A 16 4.50 5.89 -4.24
C VAL A 16 5.89 5.52 -4.75
N GLY A 17 6.69 6.52 -5.16
CA GLY A 17 8.03 6.28 -5.71
C GLY A 17 7.99 5.62 -7.09
N ALA A 18 9.10 5.71 -7.84
CA ALA A 18 9.09 5.63 -9.31
C ALA A 18 8.55 4.34 -9.97
N ASP A 19 8.26 3.27 -9.23
CA ASP A 19 7.81 1.99 -9.79
C ASP A 19 6.60 1.35 -9.08
N TRP A 20 6.02 1.97 -8.03
CA TRP A 20 4.96 1.34 -7.24
C TRP A 20 3.62 2.07 -7.34
N SER A 21 2.55 1.31 -7.53
CA SER A 21 1.20 1.87 -7.64
C SER A 21 0.14 0.96 -7.04
N VAL A 22 -0.92 1.58 -6.52
CA VAL A 22 -2.15 0.89 -6.11
C VAL A 22 -3.32 1.52 -6.84
N LEU A 23 -4.10 0.70 -7.53
CA LEU A 23 -5.19 1.12 -8.40
C LEU A 23 -6.46 0.34 -8.07
N CYS A 24 -7.59 1.03 -7.95
CA CYS A 24 -8.91 0.39 -7.86
C CYS A 24 -9.76 0.79 -9.06
N HIS A 25 -10.10 -0.20 -9.89
CA HIS A 25 -10.98 -0.03 -11.03
C HIS A 25 -12.43 -0.35 -10.64
N THR A 26 -13.31 0.62 -10.85
CA THR A 26 -14.75 0.48 -10.59
C THR A 26 -15.54 0.62 -11.90
N TYR A 27 -16.54 -0.23 -12.09
CA TYR A 27 -17.40 -0.23 -13.27
C TYR A 27 -18.87 -0.39 -12.88
N PRO A 28 -19.83 0.18 -13.62
CA PRO A 28 -21.24 -0.03 -13.36
C PRO A 28 -21.62 -1.50 -13.60
N GLY A 29 -22.26 -2.13 -12.62
CA GLY A 29 -22.75 -3.51 -12.73
C GLY A 29 -21.66 -4.60 -12.74
N ARG A 30 -20.44 -4.28 -12.28
CA ARG A 30 -19.35 -5.25 -12.10
C ARG A 30 -18.65 -5.03 -10.76
N ALA A 31 -18.17 -6.12 -10.16
CA ALA A 31 -17.29 -6.07 -9.01
C ALA A 31 -16.03 -5.21 -9.28
N PRO A 32 -15.54 -4.46 -8.28
CA PRO A 32 -14.30 -3.70 -8.41
C PRO A 32 -13.08 -4.63 -8.58
N ILE A 33 -12.02 -4.10 -9.17
CA ILE A 33 -10.74 -4.79 -9.33
C ILE A 33 -9.66 -3.94 -8.66
N LEU A 34 -8.95 -4.52 -7.70
CA LEU A 34 -7.78 -3.93 -7.07
C LEU A 34 -6.51 -4.45 -7.76
N VAL A 35 -5.63 -3.55 -8.16
CA VAL A 35 -4.31 -3.87 -8.71
C VAL A 35 -3.25 -3.24 -7.82
N VAL A 36 -2.26 -4.02 -7.44
CA VAL A 36 -1.08 -3.60 -6.68
C VAL A 36 0.15 -3.93 -7.51
N ASP A 37 0.91 -2.90 -7.88
CA ASP A 37 2.19 -3.04 -8.56
C ASP A 37 3.31 -2.60 -7.61
N ALA A 38 4.24 -3.52 -7.34
CA ALA A 38 5.43 -3.29 -6.52
C ALA A 38 6.72 -3.47 -7.37
N GLY A 39 6.66 -3.09 -8.65
CA GLY A 39 7.76 -3.09 -9.61
C GLY A 39 8.09 -4.47 -10.19
N ARG A 40 8.40 -5.45 -9.34
CA ARG A 40 8.69 -6.84 -9.77
C ARG A 40 7.53 -7.80 -9.58
N VAL A 41 6.52 -7.38 -8.82
CA VAL A 41 5.36 -8.18 -8.48
C VAL A 41 4.12 -7.35 -8.78
N SER A 42 3.22 -7.92 -9.58
CA SER A 42 1.91 -7.35 -9.86
C SER A 42 0.85 -8.33 -9.34
N LEU A 43 -0.02 -7.83 -8.48
CA LEU A 43 -1.14 -8.57 -7.89
C LEU A 43 -2.45 -7.94 -8.35
N SER A 44 -3.39 -8.76 -8.83
CA SER A 44 -4.75 -8.34 -9.14
C SER A 44 -5.75 -9.13 -8.31
N VAL A 45 -6.66 -8.42 -7.65
CA VAL A 45 -7.71 -8.98 -6.80
C VAL A 45 -9.06 -8.59 -7.38
N SER A 46 -9.88 -9.58 -7.68
CA SER A 46 -11.24 -9.41 -8.18
C SER A 46 -12.13 -10.54 -7.70
N ALA A 47 -13.43 -10.28 -7.52
CA ALA A 47 -14.40 -11.34 -7.28
C ALA A 47 -14.48 -12.28 -8.49
N LEU A 48 -14.56 -13.59 -8.25
CA LEU A 48 -14.71 -14.61 -9.30
C LEU A 48 -16.13 -14.59 -9.91
N GLU A 49 -17.13 -14.25 -9.10
CA GLU A 49 -18.54 -14.18 -9.48
C GLU A 49 -18.98 -12.74 -9.81
N ARG A 50 -20.08 -12.61 -10.55
CA ARG A 50 -20.60 -11.29 -10.99
C ARG A 50 -21.05 -10.42 -9.82
N GLU A 51 -21.51 -11.01 -8.72
CA GLU A 51 -21.93 -10.30 -7.52
C GLU A 51 -21.00 -10.66 -6.35
N PRO A 52 -20.27 -9.68 -5.77
CA PRO A 52 -19.55 -9.87 -4.54
C PRO A 52 -20.52 -10.25 -3.42
N ASP A 53 -20.32 -11.41 -2.79
CA ASP A 53 -21.04 -11.78 -1.58
C ASP A 53 -20.38 -11.16 -0.33
N THR A 54 -20.96 -11.39 0.85
CA THR A 54 -20.43 -10.87 2.12
C THR A 54 -18.99 -11.32 2.40
N ARG A 55 -18.55 -12.46 1.84
CA ARG A 55 -17.19 -12.97 2.04
C ARG A 55 -16.15 -12.11 1.35
N HIS A 56 -16.50 -11.50 0.21
CA HIS A 56 -15.60 -10.57 -0.47
C HIS A 56 -15.39 -9.29 0.35
N VAL A 57 -16.45 -8.80 1.00
CA VAL A 57 -16.37 -7.65 1.92
C VAL A 57 -15.53 -8.00 3.15
N ASP A 58 -15.73 -9.18 3.75
CA ASP A 58 -14.93 -9.65 4.88
C ASP A 58 -13.44 -9.79 4.50
N PHE A 59 -13.16 -10.30 3.30
CA PHE A 59 -11.80 -10.37 2.77
C PHE A 59 -11.19 -8.98 2.63
N ALA A 60 -11.92 -8.00 2.08
CA ALA A 60 -11.42 -6.64 1.92
C ALA A 60 -11.07 -5.98 3.27
N TYR A 61 -11.91 -6.18 4.30
CA TYR A 61 -11.59 -5.69 5.65
C TYR A 61 -10.36 -6.37 6.27
N LYS A 62 -10.19 -7.68 6.06
CA LYS A 62 -8.98 -8.39 6.50
C LYS A 62 -7.73 -7.92 5.78
N LEU A 63 -7.83 -7.64 4.48
CA LEU A 63 -6.73 -7.08 3.70
C LEU A 63 -6.34 -5.69 4.23
N LEU A 64 -7.32 -4.83 4.52
CA LEU A 64 -7.08 -3.52 5.11
C LEU A 64 -6.36 -3.63 6.47
N ALA A 65 -6.82 -4.52 7.34
CA ALA A 65 -6.19 -4.76 8.63
C ALA A 65 -4.72 -5.20 8.48
N ALA A 66 -4.45 -6.16 7.60
CA ALA A 66 -3.08 -6.66 7.36
C ALA A 66 -2.15 -5.58 6.78
N VAL A 67 -2.65 -4.71 5.90
CA VAL A 67 -1.87 -3.58 5.36
C VAL A 67 -1.53 -2.57 6.47
N ASN A 68 -2.47 -2.29 7.39
CA ASN A 68 -2.22 -1.41 8.53
C ASN A 68 -1.18 -2.01 9.49
N ASP A 69 -1.28 -3.31 9.79
CA ASP A 69 -0.30 -4.01 10.62
C ASP A 69 1.10 -3.96 10.00
N TYR A 70 1.19 -4.12 8.68
CA TYR A 70 2.44 -3.98 7.93
C TYR A 70 3.02 -2.57 8.06
N LEU A 71 2.20 -1.52 7.89
CA LEU A 71 2.66 -0.13 8.01
C LEU A 71 3.25 0.15 9.40
N ILE A 72 2.53 -0.22 10.45
CA ILE A 72 2.97 -0.02 11.84
C ILE A 72 4.31 -0.74 12.10
N ALA A 73 4.43 -1.99 11.63
CA ALA A 73 5.67 -2.75 11.77
C ALA A 73 6.84 -2.10 11.01
N TYR A 74 6.58 -1.54 9.82
CA TYR A 74 7.61 -0.89 9.01
C TYR A 74 8.06 0.44 9.60
N GLU A 75 7.14 1.27 10.11
CA GLU A 75 7.48 2.50 10.82
C GLU A 75 8.35 2.20 12.04
N LYS A 76 7.96 1.21 12.84
CA LYS A 76 8.75 0.76 13.99
C LYS A 76 10.16 0.33 13.58
N TYR A 77 10.27 -0.47 12.53
CA TYR A 77 11.57 -0.90 11.99
C TYR A 77 12.45 0.29 11.57
N GLN A 78 11.87 1.33 10.96
CA GLN A 78 12.63 2.54 10.60
C GLN A 78 13.14 3.28 11.82
N PHE A 79 12.31 3.46 12.86
CA PHE A 79 12.75 4.09 14.11
C PHE A 79 13.90 3.32 14.76
N GLU A 80 13.78 2.00 14.90
CA GLU A 80 14.83 1.16 15.49
C GLU A 80 16.12 1.18 14.66
N SER A 81 16.00 1.18 13.32
CA SER A 81 17.16 1.28 12.42
C SER A 81 17.87 2.63 12.53
N GLN A 82 17.11 3.70 12.72
CA GLN A 82 17.65 5.05 12.90
C GLN A 82 18.35 5.21 14.26
N GLU A 83 17.74 4.73 15.34
CA GLU A 83 18.38 4.72 16.67
C GLU A 83 19.69 3.93 16.67
N ALA A 84 19.71 2.77 16.00
CA ALA A 84 20.92 1.98 15.84
C ALA A 84 21.99 2.71 15.02
N ALA A 85 21.60 3.45 13.97
CA ALA A 85 22.53 4.24 13.17
C ALA A 85 23.11 5.43 13.97
N ASP A 86 22.29 6.12 14.75
CA ASP A 86 22.71 7.26 15.57
C ASP A 86 23.58 6.82 16.77
N ALA A 87 23.38 5.62 17.30
CA ALA A 87 24.21 5.05 18.37
C ALA A 87 25.61 4.59 17.90
N VAL A 88 25.85 4.47 16.59
CA VAL A 88 27.12 4.04 16.00
C VAL A 88 28.04 5.22 15.67
N VAL A 89 27.57 6.48 15.76
CA VAL A 89 28.44 7.66 15.68
C VAL A 89 29.29 7.71 16.96
N PRO A 90 30.61 7.43 16.91
CA PRO A 90 31.44 7.46 18.10
C PRO A 90 31.63 8.92 18.49
N ASP A 91 31.41 9.21 19.77
CA ASP A 91 31.80 10.46 20.41
C ASP A 91 33.35 10.51 20.47
N ASP A 92 34.01 10.79 19.35
CA ASP A 92 35.43 11.15 19.31
C ASP A 92 35.59 12.61 19.74
N VAL A 93 35.14 12.89 20.96
CA VAL A 93 35.49 14.12 21.70
C VAL A 93 35.97 13.69 23.08
N THR A 94 37.12 13.01 23.14
CA THR A 94 37.90 13.00 24.37
C THR A 94 39.39 12.99 24.10
N GLY A 95 40.01 14.16 24.26
CA GLY A 95 41.34 14.27 24.86
C GLY A 95 42.50 14.63 23.95
N SER A 96 42.79 15.92 23.81
CA SER A 96 44.16 16.43 23.61
C SER A 96 44.16 17.94 23.85
N ARG A 97 44.93 18.57 24.75
CA ARG A 97 45.87 18.14 25.79
C ARG A 97 46.10 19.40 26.63
N ALA A 98 46.12 19.27 27.96
CA ALA A 98 46.73 20.29 28.81
C ALA A 98 48.23 20.38 28.48
N ALA A 99 48.72 21.58 28.17
CA ALA A 99 50.09 22.06 28.39
C ALA A 99 50.15 23.56 28.07
#